data_AF-A0A6P1A071-F1
#
_entry.id   AF-A0A6P1A071-F1
#
_cell.length_a   1.000
_cell.length_b   1.000
_cell.length_c   1.000
_cell.angle_alpha   90.00
_cell.angle_beta   90.00
_cell.angle_gamma   90.00
#
_symmetry.space_group_name_H-M   'P 1'
#
loop_
_entity.id
_entity.type
_entity.pdbx_description
1 polymer ?
#
loop_
_entity_poly.entity_id
_entity_poly.type
_entity_poly.pdbx_seq_one_letter_code
_entity_poly.pdbx_strand_id
1 'polypeptide(L)' 'MRKTNLSYAQLSHAQLSYGDLSGSELSYAQLRHVDLTNADLS' A
#
# COMPACT_ATOMS: atom_id res chain seq x y z
N MET A 1 -3.25 -14.86 1.96
CA MET A 1 -2.93 -13.67 2.79
C MET A 1 -4.21 -13.15 3.45
N ARG A 2 -4.12 -12.49 4.62
CA ARG A 2 -5.24 -11.71 5.16
C ARG A 2 -5.34 -10.43 4.33
N LYS A 3 -6.53 -10.09 3.82
CA LYS A 3 -6.78 -8.75 3.28
C LYS A 3 -6.41 -7.72 4.35
N THR A 4 -5.52 -6.80 4.04
CA THR A 4 -5.20 -5.66 4.91
C THR A 4 -6.09 -4.50 4.51
N ASN A 5 -6.85 -3.96 5.45
CA ASN A 5 -7.60 -2.73 5.20
C ASN A 5 -6.70 -1.54 5.50
N LEU A 6 -6.21 -0.88 4.45
CA LEU A 6 -5.44 0.36 4.48
C LEU A 6 -6.29 1.55 4.00
N SER A 7 -7.62 1.42 4.01
CA SER A 7 -8.50 2.51 3.62
C SER A 7 -8.25 3.73 4.50
N TYR A 8 -8.18 4.91 3.88
CA TYR A 8 -7.89 6.18 4.55
C TYR A 8 -6.53 6.25 5.28
N ALA A 9 -5.62 5.29 5.06
CA ALA A 9 -4.30 5.31 5.70
C ALA A 9 -3.47 6.50 5.21
N GLN A 10 -2.74 7.14 6.12
CA GLN A 10 -1.73 8.13 5.78
C GLN A 10 -0.39 7.43 5.52
N LEU A 11 -0.14 7.07 4.26
CA LEU A 11 1.07 6.37 3.85
C LEU A 11 2.08 7.31 3.18
N SER A 12 1.85 8.62 3.19
CA SER A 12 2.74 9.57 2.52
C SER A 12 4.20 9.37 2.94
N HIS A 13 5.11 9.26 1.96
CA HIS A 13 6.54 8.95 2.14
C HIS A 13 6.87 7.55 2.71
N ALA A 14 5.92 6.62 2.76
CA ALA A 14 6.22 5.25 3.18
C ALA A 14 7.10 4.51 2.16
N GLN A 15 8.00 3.65 2.67
CA GLN A 15 8.76 2.71 1.85
C GLN A 15 8.08 1.35 1.90
N LEU A 16 7.31 1.04 0.85
CA LEU A 16 6.59 -0.22 0.67
C LEU A 16 7.18 -1.05 -0.47
N SER A 17 8.42 -0.74 -0.87
CA SER A 17 9.15 -1.45 -1.92
C SER A 17 9.23 -2.94 -1.58
N TYR A 18 9.01 -3.80 -2.58
CA TYR A 18 8.99 -5.26 -2.44
C TYR A 18 7.93 -5.81 -1.47
N GLY A 19 6.98 -4.97 -1.01
CA GLY A 19 5.91 -5.38 -0.12
C GLY A 19 4.83 -6.17 -0.86
N ASP A 20 4.28 -7.18 -0.19
CA ASP A 20 3.06 -7.86 -0.64
C ASP A 20 1.83 -7.11 -0.12
N LEU A 21 1.23 -6.33 -1.01
CA LEU A 21 -0.02 -5.61 -0.79
C LEU A 21 -1.19 -6.32 -1.49
N SER A 22 -1.01 -7.57 -1.95
CA SER A 22 -2.04 -8.33 -2.66
C SER A 22 -3.34 -8.41 -1.84
N GLY A 23 -4.44 -8.06 -2.50
CA GLY A 23 -5.76 -7.99 -1.86
C GLY A 23 -5.94 -6.93 -0.76
N SER A 24 -5.01 -5.99 -0.57
CA SER A 24 -5.18 -4.87 0.37
C SER A 24 -6.19 -3.85 -0.16
N GLU A 25 -7.02 -3.32 0.74
CA GLU A 25 -7.94 -2.24 0.41
C GLU A 25 -7.23 -0.90 0.62
N LEU A 26 -6.96 -0.17 -0.47
CA LEU A 26 -6.25 1.12 -0.46
C LEU A 26 -7.17 2.31 -0.72
N SER A 27 -8.49 2.10 -0.74
CA SER A 27 -9.47 3.18 -0.98
C SER A 27 -9.20 4.40 -0.08
N TYR A 28 -9.06 5.57 -0.68
CA TYR A 28 -8.78 6.84 0.00
C TYR A 28 -7.45 6.92 0.76
N ALA A 29 -6.52 5.97 0.61
CA ALA A 29 -5.20 6.07 1.21
C ALA A 29 -4.39 7.24 0.60
N GLN A 30 -3.64 7.94 1.45
CA GLN A 30 -2.70 8.97 1.00
C GLN A 30 -1.37 8.33 0.62
N LEU A 31 -1.15 8.12 -0.68
CA LEU A 31 0.05 7.45 -1.21
C LEU A 31 1.09 8.44 -1.79
N ARG A 32 1.06 9.71 -1.37
CA ARG A 32 1.95 10.73 -1.93
C ARG A 32 3.41 10.39 -1.57
N HIS A 33 4.28 10.31 -2.58
CA HIS A 33 5.70 9.94 -2.42
C HIS A 33 5.94 8.56 -1.78
N VAL A 34 5.00 7.62 -1.87
CA VAL A 34 5.26 6.23 -1.48
C VAL A 34 6.19 5.57 -2.49
N ASP A 35 7.18 4.84 -1.98
CA ASP A 35 7.97 3.91 -2.79
C ASP A 35 7.24 2.56 -2.87
N LEU A 36 6.66 2.25 -4.04
CA LEU A 36 6.02 0.98 -4.38
C LEU A 36 6.88 0.13 -5.32
N THR A 37 8.18 0.42 -5.43
CA THR A 37 9.07 -0.30 -6.35
C THR A 37 9.04 -1.81 -6.05
N ASN A 38 8.68 -2.62 -7.05
CA ASN A 38 8.53 -4.08 -6.93
C ASN A 38 7.48 -4.56 -5.90
N ALA A 39 6.55 -3.70 -5.46
CA ALA A 39 5.44 -4.15 -4.62
C ALA A 39 4.45 -5.03 -5.41
N ASP A 40 3.92 -6.06 -4.78
CA ASP A 40 2.84 -6.88 -5.34
C ASP A 40 1.49 -6.26 -4.98
N LEU A 41 0.71 -5.88 -6.00
CA LEU A 41 -0.62 -5.26 -5.85
C LEU A 41 -1.73 -6.16 -6.42
N SER A 42 -1.40 -7.41 -6.78
CA SER A 42 -2.28 -8.34 -7.50
C SER A 42 -3.41 -8.91 -6.64
#